data_AF-A0AAD8TAW0-F1
#
_entry.id   AF-A0AAD8TAW0-F1
#
_cell.length_a   1.000
_cell.length_b   1.000
_cell.length_c   1.000
_cell.angle_alpha   90.00
_cell.angle_beta   90.00
_cell.angle_gamma   90.00
#
_symmetry.space_group_name_H-M   'P 1'
#
loop_
_entity.id
_entity.type
_entity.pdbx_description
1 polymer ?
#
loop_
_entity_poly.entity_id
_entity_poly.type
_entity_poly.pdbx_seq_one_letter_code
_entity_poly.pdbx_strand_id
1 'polypeptide(L)'
;MEPPCSLCRCAAIVIGVHLLLLLLLPPSTLSFRLAPAPAPVPEALKTITVDQHGGGDFRDVQSAVNFVPDGNREWIRIHVKSGSYREKVTIPKEKGFILLEGDGSWNTDINYDDHAHGNINDLMRNGGGSRNWSPTAESATFTVLADNFVARNIAFKNMYNAVDKSRPDQAVAALVGGDRSAFHGCAFYGFQDTLCDLAGRHYFRDCFIKGGADFIFGYGQSIYEGCTLESDVPSWYGRQPGWVTAHARLHAGSPGGLVFKGGEVRGSGRLCLGRAWNQYATVVFYHVNMTDVVVPQGWEAWNAAQDV
;
A
#
# COMPACT_ATOMS: atom_id res chain seq x y z
N MET A 1 -33.65 36.02 5.25
CA MET A 1 -32.35 36.53 5.73
C MET A 1 -31.62 35.35 6.34
N GLU A 2 -30.82 34.67 5.52
CA GLU A 2 -29.78 33.71 5.91
C GLU A 2 -28.65 33.90 4.88
N PRO A 3 -27.36 33.88 5.28
CA PRO A 3 -26.26 34.17 4.37
C PRO A 3 -25.82 32.91 3.61
N PRO A 4 -25.32 33.04 2.37
CA PRO A 4 -24.75 31.91 1.63
C PRO A 4 -23.33 31.60 2.12
N CYS A 5 -23.10 30.32 2.42
CA CYS A 5 -21.81 29.78 2.84
C CYS A 5 -20.84 29.70 1.65
N SER A 6 -19.59 30.08 1.93
CA SER A 6 -18.52 30.37 0.97
C SER A 6 -17.96 29.14 0.24
N LEU A 7 -17.74 29.32 -1.07
CA LEU A 7 -16.99 28.46 -1.98
C LEU A 7 -15.60 28.06 -1.44
N CYS A 8 -15.35 26.76 -1.31
CA CYS A 8 -14.00 26.18 -1.29
C CYS A 8 -13.37 26.35 -2.67
N ARG A 9 -12.36 27.22 -2.79
CA ARG A 9 -11.52 27.33 -3.99
C ARG A 9 -10.37 26.33 -3.89
N CYS A 10 -10.37 25.31 -4.76
CA CYS A 10 -9.18 24.51 -5.04
C CYS A 10 -8.16 25.39 -5.75
N ALA A 11 -6.97 25.57 -5.15
CA ALA A 11 -5.86 26.27 -5.77
C ALA A 11 -4.97 25.28 -6.52
N ALA A 12 -4.88 25.43 -7.86
CA ALA A 12 -3.86 24.81 -8.68
C ALA A 12 -2.61 25.71 -8.67
N ILE A 13 -1.47 25.20 -8.21
CA ILE A 13 -0.19 25.92 -8.26
C ILE A 13 0.58 25.44 -9.48
N VAL A 14 0.80 26.35 -10.44
CA VAL A 14 1.70 26.18 -11.57
C VAL A 14 3.08 26.72 -11.15
N ILE A 15 4.08 25.85 -11.07
CA ILE A 15 5.46 26.26 -10.75
C ILE A 15 6.16 26.64 -12.06
N GLY A 16 6.32 27.95 -12.27
CA GLY A 16 7.10 28.53 -13.36
C GLY A 16 8.60 28.51 -13.06
N VAL A 17 9.36 28.05 -14.06
CA VAL A 17 10.82 27.94 -14.11
C VAL A 17 11.49 29.31 -13.98
N HIS A 18 12.47 29.45 -13.07
CA HIS A 18 13.44 30.53 -13.09
C HIS A 18 14.87 29.99 -13.15
N LEU A 19 15.39 30.05 -14.38
CA LEU A 19 16.79 29.94 -14.77
C LEU A 19 17.50 31.27 -14.48
N LEU A 20 18.84 31.22 -14.37
CA LEU A 20 19.83 32.29 -14.18
C LEU A 20 20.06 32.78 -12.75
N LEU A 21 21.15 32.30 -12.14
CA LEU A 21 22.27 33.14 -11.70
C LEU A 21 23.43 32.24 -11.24
N LEU A 22 24.35 31.95 -12.15
CA LEU A 22 25.64 31.31 -11.87
C LEU A 22 26.68 32.14 -12.58
N LEU A 23 27.51 32.85 -11.81
CA LEU A 23 28.88 33.28 -12.14
C LEU A 23 29.35 34.17 -10.99
N LEU A 24 30.49 33.80 -10.39
CA LEU A 24 31.41 34.55 -9.50
C LEU A 24 31.83 33.72 -8.27
N LEU A 25 32.66 32.70 -8.48
CA LEU A 25 33.56 32.19 -7.44
C LEU A 25 34.97 31.97 -8.04
N PRO A 26 36.05 32.35 -7.33
CA PRO A 26 37.42 32.29 -7.83
C PRO A 26 37.94 30.83 -7.89
N PRO A 27 39.00 30.56 -8.67
CA PRO A 27 39.51 29.20 -8.88
C PRO A 27 40.26 28.71 -7.64
N SER A 28 39.57 27.99 -6.76
CA SER A 28 40.22 27.19 -5.72
C SER A 28 40.91 26.00 -6.37
N THR A 29 42.21 25.83 -6.08
CA THR A 29 43.02 24.70 -6.51
C THR A 29 42.38 23.37 -6.11
N LEU A 30 41.79 22.65 -7.07
CA LEU A 30 41.35 21.26 -6.87
C LEU A 30 42.58 20.37 -6.73
N SER A 31 42.88 19.95 -5.50
CA SER A 31 43.75 18.80 -5.27
C SER A 31 42.94 17.54 -5.60
N PHE A 32 43.26 16.88 -6.70
CA PHE A 32 42.72 15.54 -7.02
C PHE A 32 43.25 14.55 -5.99
N ARG A 33 42.45 14.27 -4.95
CA ARG A 33 42.64 13.05 -4.15
C ARG A 33 42.15 11.88 -4.99
N LEU A 34 43.02 10.87 -5.19
CA LEU A 34 42.61 9.58 -5.72
C LEU A 34 41.41 9.07 -4.92
N ALA A 35 40.34 8.67 -5.60
CA ALA A 35 39.22 8.02 -4.93
C ALA A 35 39.73 6.78 -4.18
N PRO A 36 39.29 6.52 -2.93
CA PRO A 36 39.58 5.26 -2.27
C PRO A 36 39.08 4.10 -3.14
N ALA A 37 39.80 2.98 -3.08
CA ALA A 37 39.45 1.77 -3.80
C ALA A 37 37.95 1.42 -3.58
N PRO A 38 37.26 0.87 -4.59
CA PRO A 38 35.88 0.45 -4.43
C PRO A 38 35.76 -0.47 -3.22
N ALA A 39 34.76 -0.21 -2.38
CA ALA A 39 34.46 -1.06 -1.24
C ALA A 39 34.32 -2.52 -1.70
N PRO A 40 34.72 -3.49 -0.86
CA PRO A 40 34.54 -4.90 -1.17
C PRO A 40 33.08 -5.16 -1.58
N VAL A 41 32.91 -5.95 -2.65
CA VAL A 41 31.60 -6.36 -3.17
C VAL A 41 30.78 -6.92 -2.01
N PRO A 42 29.51 -6.50 -1.82
CA PRO A 42 28.69 -6.98 -0.73
C PRO A 42 28.67 -8.51 -0.71
N GLU A 43 28.86 -9.08 0.48
CA GLU A 43 28.65 -10.51 0.73
C GLU A 43 27.26 -10.90 0.19
N ALA A 44 27.18 -12.03 -0.52
CA ALA A 44 25.93 -12.46 -1.15
C ALA A 44 24.83 -12.50 -0.08
N LEU A 45 23.73 -11.83 -0.37
CA LEU A 45 22.63 -11.64 0.57
C LEU A 45 22.11 -12.99 1.09
N LYS A 46 22.10 -13.17 2.42
CA LYS A 46 21.63 -14.41 3.05
C LYS A 46 20.22 -14.72 2.56
N THR A 47 20.05 -15.91 1.99
CA THR A 47 18.77 -16.35 1.40
C THR A 47 18.20 -17.51 2.22
N ILE A 48 16.93 -17.40 2.57
CA ILE A 48 16.08 -18.44 3.16
C ILE A 48 15.05 -18.80 2.09
N THR A 49 14.92 -20.08 1.74
CA THR A 49 14.01 -20.55 0.70
C THR A 49 12.77 -21.18 1.31
N VAL A 50 11.59 -20.77 0.85
CA VAL A 50 10.30 -21.37 1.19
C VAL A 50 9.81 -22.17 -0.01
N ASP A 51 9.49 -23.43 0.22
CA ASP A 51 8.92 -24.34 -0.77
C ASP A 51 7.87 -25.23 -0.10
N GLN A 52 6.59 -25.02 -0.43
CA GLN A 52 5.48 -25.83 0.09
C GLN A 52 5.64 -27.34 -0.16
N HIS A 53 6.44 -27.75 -1.16
CA HIS A 53 6.71 -29.15 -1.47
C HIS A 53 7.95 -29.71 -0.74
N GLY A 54 8.61 -28.92 0.11
CA GLY A 54 9.72 -29.34 0.96
C GLY A 54 11.11 -29.30 0.31
N GLY A 55 11.26 -28.63 -0.84
CA GLY A 55 12.54 -28.41 -1.51
C GLY A 55 13.32 -27.18 -1.03
N GLY A 56 12.86 -26.51 0.03
CA GLY A 56 13.47 -25.30 0.62
C GLY A 56 13.78 -25.49 2.11
N ASP A 57 14.23 -24.42 2.76
CA ASP A 57 14.53 -24.40 4.20
C ASP A 57 13.25 -24.50 5.04
N PHE A 58 12.13 -23.94 4.54
CA PHE A 58 10.82 -23.97 5.19
C PHE A 58 9.71 -24.33 4.18
N ARG A 59 8.56 -24.80 4.69
CA ARG A 59 7.37 -25.09 3.88
C ARG A 59 6.35 -23.96 3.86
N ASP A 60 6.27 -23.20 4.95
CA ASP A 60 5.41 -22.03 5.13
C ASP A 60 6.24 -20.76 5.29
N VAL A 61 5.64 -19.63 4.92
CA VAL A 61 6.28 -18.31 4.91
C VAL A 61 6.49 -17.81 6.33
N GLN A 62 5.52 -18.01 7.23
CA GLN A 62 5.65 -17.53 8.61
C GLN A 62 6.86 -18.15 9.33
N SER A 63 7.16 -19.43 9.12
CA SER A 63 8.34 -20.08 9.72
C SER A 63 9.65 -19.47 9.24
N ALA A 64 9.76 -19.10 7.96
CA ALA A 64 10.93 -18.39 7.45
C ALA A 64 11.09 -16.99 8.06
N VAL A 65 9.98 -16.28 8.28
CA VAL A 65 9.97 -14.98 8.98
C VAL A 65 10.42 -15.15 10.44
N ASN A 66 9.92 -16.18 11.12
CA ASN A 66 10.27 -16.47 12.52
C ASN A 66 11.76 -16.77 12.69
N PHE A 67 12.40 -17.35 11.67
CA PHE A 67 13.82 -17.68 11.67
C PHE A 67 14.75 -16.46 11.57
N VAL A 68 14.28 -15.35 10.99
CA VAL A 68 15.06 -14.10 10.99
C VAL A 68 15.26 -13.63 12.45
N PRO A 69 16.47 -13.27 12.91
CA PRO A 69 16.67 -12.84 14.29
C PRO A 69 15.89 -11.56 14.63
N ASP A 70 15.44 -11.45 15.89
CA ASP A 70 14.91 -10.17 16.39
C ASP A 70 16.01 -9.11 16.42
N GLY A 71 15.65 -7.87 16.09
CA GLY A 71 16.61 -6.77 15.99
C GLY A 71 17.57 -6.89 14.81
N ASN A 72 17.23 -7.71 13.80
CA ASN A 72 18.02 -7.85 12.57
C ASN A 72 18.32 -6.50 11.91
N ARG A 73 19.56 -6.32 11.45
CA ARG A 73 20.04 -5.10 10.78
C ARG A 73 20.67 -5.37 9.42
N GLU A 74 20.75 -6.64 9.03
CA GLU A 74 21.34 -7.08 7.76
C GLU A 74 20.22 -7.52 6.82
N TRP A 75 20.33 -7.20 5.53
CA TRP A 75 19.30 -7.63 4.59
C TRP A 75 19.29 -9.15 4.46
N ILE A 76 18.13 -9.77 4.70
CA ILE A 76 17.88 -11.21 4.52
C ILE A 76 16.78 -11.38 3.48
N ARG A 77 17.01 -12.23 2.48
CA ARG A 77 16.00 -12.59 1.48
C ARG A 77 15.27 -13.83 1.94
N ILE A 78 13.95 -13.72 2.00
CA ILE A 78 13.03 -14.86 2.05
C ILE A 78 12.53 -15.05 0.62
N HIS A 79 13.06 -16.06 -0.07
CA HIS A 79 12.66 -16.42 -1.42
C HIS A 79 11.53 -17.45 -1.33
N VAL A 80 10.33 -17.08 -1.77
CA VAL A 80 9.13 -17.91 -1.77
C VAL A 80 8.92 -18.49 -3.16
N LYS A 81 9.12 -19.79 -3.31
CA LYS A 81 8.94 -20.46 -4.61
C LYS A 81 7.48 -20.41 -5.05
N SER A 82 7.27 -20.56 -6.36
CA SER A 82 5.95 -20.67 -7.00
C SER A 82 5.01 -21.60 -6.22
N GLY A 83 3.80 -21.13 -5.94
CA GLY A 83 2.85 -21.80 -5.07
C GLY A 83 1.79 -20.85 -4.51
N SER A 84 0.73 -21.42 -3.95
CA SER A 84 -0.34 -20.70 -3.29
C SER A 84 -0.34 -21.07 -1.80
N TYR A 85 0.15 -20.14 -0.98
CA TYR A 85 0.42 -20.34 0.44
C TYR A 85 -0.78 -19.85 1.24
N ARG A 86 -1.66 -20.77 1.64
CA ARG A 86 -2.86 -20.43 2.42
C ARG A 86 -2.54 -20.29 3.90
N GLU A 87 -2.08 -19.11 4.31
CA GLU A 87 -1.68 -18.79 5.67
C GLU A 87 -1.83 -17.27 5.94
N LYS A 88 -1.89 -16.89 7.22
CA LYS A 88 -1.73 -15.49 7.63
C LYS A 88 -0.28 -15.26 8.03
N VAL A 89 0.34 -14.22 7.47
CA VAL A 89 1.75 -13.90 7.72
C VAL A 89 1.88 -12.53 8.36
N THR A 90 2.63 -12.45 9.44
CA THR A 90 3.00 -11.20 10.11
C THR A 90 4.52 -11.06 10.11
N ILE A 91 5.01 -9.93 9.61
CA ILE A 91 6.38 -9.43 9.79
C ILE A 91 6.35 -8.47 10.99
N PRO A 92 6.64 -8.93 12.22
CA PRO A 92 6.54 -8.11 13.40
C PRO A 92 7.64 -7.04 13.43
N LYS A 93 7.43 -5.97 14.19
CA LYS A 93 8.30 -4.77 14.20
C LYS A 93 9.77 -5.06 14.52
N GLU A 94 10.05 -6.17 15.20
CA GLU A 94 11.39 -6.63 15.57
C GLU A 94 12.18 -7.24 14.39
N LYS A 95 11.53 -7.54 13.26
CA LYS A 95 12.11 -8.30 12.12
C LYS A 95 12.40 -7.41 10.90
N GLY A 96 13.13 -6.31 11.11
CA GLY A 96 13.51 -5.39 10.02
C GLY A 96 14.48 -5.99 9.00
N PHE A 97 14.68 -5.27 7.88
CA PHE A 97 15.64 -5.62 6.82
C PHE A 97 15.35 -6.98 6.14
N ILE A 98 14.07 -7.21 5.83
CA ILE A 98 13.62 -8.40 5.09
C ILE A 98 13.29 -8.03 3.65
N LEU A 99 13.84 -8.79 2.71
CA LEU A 99 13.38 -8.87 1.32
C LEU A 99 12.53 -10.14 1.15
N LEU A 100 11.21 -10.00 1.02
CA LEU A 100 10.31 -11.08 0.66
C LEU A 100 10.15 -11.11 -0.87
N GLU A 101 10.59 -12.17 -1.53
CA GLU A 101 10.57 -12.26 -3.00
C GLU A 101 9.93 -13.54 -3.48
N GLY A 102 8.94 -13.42 -4.38
CA GLY A 102 8.32 -14.55 -5.08
C GLY A 102 8.90 -14.81 -6.47
N ASP A 103 8.46 -15.91 -7.10
CA ASP A 103 8.80 -16.27 -8.49
C ASP A 103 7.94 -15.55 -9.55
N GLY A 104 7.27 -14.46 -9.15
CA GLY A 104 6.30 -13.72 -9.95
C GLY A 104 4.95 -13.65 -9.25
N SER A 105 4.32 -12.47 -9.25
CA SER A 105 3.04 -12.24 -8.58
C SER A 105 1.86 -13.01 -9.20
N TRP A 106 2.06 -13.62 -10.38
CA TRP A 106 1.12 -14.57 -11.00
C TRP A 106 1.33 -16.02 -10.55
N ASN A 107 2.53 -16.37 -10.07
CA ASN A 107 2.95 -17.74 -9.76
C ASN A 107 3.07 -18.00 -8.25
N THR A 108 3.30 -16.94 -7.47
CA THR A 108 3.48 -17.01 -6.02
C THR A 108 2.48 -16.10 -5.32
N ASP A 109 1.64 -16.66 -4.44
CA ASP A 109 0.72 -15.89 -3.60
C ASP A 109 0.66 -16.37 -2.15
N ILE A 110 0.43 -15.42 -1.25
CA ILE A 110 -0.01 -15.67 0.12
C ILE A 110 -1.49 -15.30 0.17
N ASN A 111 -2.34 -16.23 0.59
CA ASN A 111 -3.79 -16.04 0.59
C ASN A 111 -4.48 -16.50 1.88
N TYR A 112 -5.57 -15.82 2.19
CA TYR A 112 -6.50 -16.23 3.24
C TYR A 112 -7.90 -15.64 2.94
N ASP A 113 -8.86 -15.80 3.83
CA ASP A 113 -10.27 -15.41 3.62
C ASP A 113 -10.93 -14.87 4.91
N ASP A 114 -10.14 -14.22 5.76
CA ASP A 114 -10.65 -13.60 6.98
C ASP A 114 -11.39 -12.29 6.68
N HIS A 115 -12.31 -11.89 7.54
CA HIS A 115 -13.12 -10.70 7.37
C HIS A 115 -13.46 -10.07 8.72
N ALA A 116 -13.98 -8.86 8.68
CA ALA A 116 -14.41 -8.14 9.85
C ALA A 116 -15.80 -7.54 9.65
N HIS A 117 -16.51 -7.41 10.76
CA HIS A 117 -17.61 -6.45 10.90
C HIS A 117 -17.22 -5.54 12.05
N GLY A 118 -16.68 -4.36 11.73
CA GLY A 118 -16.13 -3.48 12.76
C GLY A 118 -16.19 -2.02 12.35
N ASN A 119 -16.29 -1.15 13.35
CA ASN A 119 -16.25 0.28 13.09
C ASN A 119 -14.84 0.68 12.65
N ILE A 120 -14.72 1.22 11.44
CA ILE A 120 -13.42 1.60 10.86
C ILE A 120 -12.64 2.58 11.74
N ASN A 121 -13.32 3.39 12.57
CA ASN A 121 -12.67 4.35 13.48
C ASN A 121 -11.80 3.69 14.56
N ASP A 122 -12.03 2.41 14.88
CA ASP A 122 -11.20 1.67 15.83
C ASP A 122 -9.78 1.43 15.31
N LEU A 123 -9.61 1.39 13.98
CA LEU A 123 -8.30 1.23 13.34
C LEU A 123 -7.36 2.42 13.63
N MET A 124 -7.89 3.65 13.58
CA MET A 124 -7.09 4.87 13.77
C MET A 124 -7.00 5.32 15.23
N ARG A 125 -7.93 4.87 16.10
CA ARG A 125 -7.93 5.21 17.53
C ARG A 125 -6.84 4.51 18.34
N ASN A 126 -6.45 3.30 17.95
CA ASN A 126 -5.51 2.47 18.72
C ASN A 126 -4.04 2.60 18.29
N GLY A 127 -3.70 3.58 17.45
CA GLY A 127 -2.31 4.00 17.19
C GLY A 127 -1.38 2.90 16.65
N GLY A 128 -1.90 1.92 15.89
CA GLY A 128 -1.10 0.85 15.27
C GLY A 128 -0.33 -0.06 16.25
N GLY A 129 -0.58 0.07 17.56
CA GLY A 129 0.24 -0.53 18.61
C GLY A 129 -0.43 -1.70 19.33
N SER A 130 -0.35 -2.90 18.74
CA SER A 130 -0.40 -4.28 19.28
C SER A 130 -1.27 -4.71 20.49
N ARG A 131 -1.88 -3.85 21.32
CA ARG A 131 -2.65 -4.33 22.49
C ARG A 131 -4.14 -4.49 22.27
N ASN A 132 -4.71 -3.88 21.22
CA ASN A 132 -6.10 -4.08 20.77
C ASN A 132 -6.18 -3.71 19.27
N TRP A 133 -5.93 -4.67 18.38
CA TRP A 133 -6.14 -4.45 16.95
C TRP A 133 -7.64 -4.27 16.67
N SER A 134 -8.00 -3.41 15.72
CA SER A 134 -9.38 -3.34 15.24
C SER A 134 -9.72 -4.62 14.47
N PRO A 135 -10.98 -5.08 14.46
CA PRO A 135 -11.39 -6.24 13.67
C PRO A 135 -10.91 -6.19 12.20
N THR A 136 -11.02 -5.03 11.54
CA THR A 136 -10.53 -4.83 10.16
C THR A 136 -9.04 -5.14 10.02
N ALA A 137 -8.21 -4.69 10.96
CA ALA A 137 -6.78 -4.98 10.96
C ALA A 137 -6.51 -6.47 11.18
N GLU A 138 -7.29 -7.12 12.05
CA GLU A 138 -7.17 -8.56 12.30
C GLU A 138 -7.54 -9.38 11.06
N SER A 139 -8.37 -8.88 10.14
CA SER A 139 -8.71 -9.59 8.88
C SER A 139 -7.53 -9.73 7.89
N ALA A 140 -6.40 -9.06 8.14
CA ALA A 140 -5.28 -9.02 7.21
C ALA A 140 -4.66 -10.40 6.93
N THR A 141 -4.57 -10.76 5.64
CA THR A 141 -3.83 -11.95 5.19
C THR A 141 -2.32 -11.77 5.41
N PHE A 142 -1.79 -10.62 5.01
CA PHE A 142 -0.39 -10.27 5.20
C PHE A 142 -0.26 -8.98 6.02
N THR A 143 0.55 -8.98 7.06
CA THR A 143 0.81 -7.82 7.91
C THR A 143 2.30 -7.54 7.96
N VAL A 144 2.72 -6.30 7.68
CA VAL A 144 4.09 -5.85 7.90
C VAL A 144 4.13 -4.64 8.82
N LEU A 145 4.75 -4.83 9.98
CA LEU A 145 4.99 -3.80 11.00
C LEU A 145 6.47 -3.45 11.14
N ALA A 146 7.35 -4.20 10.48
CA ALA A 146 8.79 -3.98 10.49
C ALA A 146 9.19 -2.81 9.58
N ASP A 147 10.12 -2.01 10.08
CA ASP A 147 10.81 -1.00 9.27
C ASP A 147 11.78 -1.66 8.27
N ASN A 148 12.03 -0.97 7.15
CA ASN A 148 12.96 -1.41 6.11
C ASN A 148 12.58 -2.79 5.55
N PHE A 149 11.36 -2.90 5.05
CA PHE A 149 10.85 -4.11 4.41
C PHE A 149 10.76 -3.92 2.89
N VAL A 150 11.09 -4.96 2.13
CA VAL A 150 10.86 -4.97 0.69
C VAL A 150 10.10 -6.23 0.30
N ALA A 151 9.04 -6.10 -0.49
CA ALA A 151 8.43 -7.21 -1.19
C ALA A 151 8.62 -7.09 -2.71
N ARG A 152 8.87 -8.22 -3.38
CA ARG A 152 9.01 -8.28 -4.83
C ARG A 152 8.27 -9.47 -5.42
N ASN A 153 7.61 -9.26 -6.56
CA ASN A 153 7.13 -10.34 -7.43
C ASN A 153 6.29 -11.41 -6.69
N ILE A 154 5.42 -10.99 -5.77
CA ILE A 154 4.55 -11.87 -4.99
C ILE A 154 3.16 -11.23 -4.85
N ALA A 155 2.12 -12.06 -4.77
CA ALA A 155 0.76 -11.60 -4.54
C ALA A 155 0.29 -11.82 -3.09
N PHE A 156 -0.52 -10.89 -2.58
CA PHE A 156 -1.22 -10.98 -1.32
C PHE A 156 -2.73 -10.95 -1.61
N LYS A 157 -3.48 -11.94 -1.12
CA LYS A 157 -4.89 -12.14 -1.50
C LYS A 157 -5.77 -12.34 -0.28
N ASN A 158 -6.83 -11.54 -0.16
CA ASN A 158 -7.97 -11.89 0.68
C ASN A 158 -9.12 -12.35 -0.22
N MET A 159 -9.54 -13.59 -0.03
CA MET A 159 -10.50 -14.28 -0.90
C MET A 159 -11.94 -14.19 -0.39
N TYR A 160 -12.20 -13.53 0.75
CA TYR A 160 -13.53 -13.49 1.37
C TYR A 160 -14.64 -13.02 0.40
N ASN A 161 -14.42 -11.86 -0.22
CA ASN A 161 -15.37 -11.23 -1.16
C ASN A 161 -15.17 -11.67 -2.63
N ALA A 162 -14.44 -12.77 -2.88
CA ALA A 162 -14.10 -13.17 -4.25
C ALA A 162 -15.34 -13.59 -5.06
N VAL A 163 -16.28 -14.29 -4.41
CA VAL A 163 -17.44 -14.92 -5.05
C VAL A 163 -18.71 -14.08 -4.91
N ASP A 164 -19.07 -13.71 -3.68
CA ASP A 164 -20.24 -12.88 -3.41
C ASP A 164 -19.79 -11.48 -2.99
N LYS A 165 -20.30 -10.48 -3.70
CA LYS A 165 -20.02 -9.07 -3.48
C LYS A 165 -21.28 -8.29 -3.17
N SER A 166 -22.37 -8.96 -2.83
CA SER A 166 -23.67 -8.31 -2.58
C SER A 166 -23.78 -7.65 -1.23
N ARG A 167 -23.01 -8.15 -0.27
CA ARG A 167 -22.87 -7.61 1.07
C ARG A 167 -21.42 -7.76 1.48
N PRO A 168 -20.53 -6.95 0.86
CA PRO A 168 -19.10 -7.06 1.11
C PRO A 168 -18.80 -6.67 2.56
N ASP A 169 -17.87 -7.38 3.16
CA ASP A 169 -17.30 -7.02 4.46
C ASP A 169 -15.85 -6.58 4.32
N GLN A 170 -15.33 -5.86 5.32
CA GLN A 170 -13.92 -5.48 5.34
C GLN A 170 -13.06 -6.75 5.34
N ALA A 171 -12.16 -6.88 4.37
CA ALA A 171 -11.35 -8.08 4.19
C ALA A 171 -9.97 -7.73 3.63
N VAL A 172 -9.02 -7.51 4.54
CA VAL A 172 -7.70 -6.95 4.21
C VAL A 172 -6.79 -8.01 3.58
N ALA A 173 -6.23 -7.73 2.41
CA ALA A 173 -5.22 -8.56 1.77
C ALA A 173 -3.83 -8.25 2.33
N ALA A 174 -3.51 -6.97 2.49
CA ALA A 174 -2.26 -6.55 3.12
C ALA A 174 -2.45 -5.33 4.02
N LEU A 175 -1.81 -5.36 5.19
CA LEU A 175 -1.65 -4.22 6.08
C LEU A 175 -0.18 -3.83 6.20
N VAL A 176 0.13 -2.57 5.93
CA VAL A 176 1.49 -2.01 5.91
C VAL A 176 1.58 -0.88 6.93
N GLY A 177 2.33 -1.10 8.01
CA GLY A 177 2.49 -0.14 9.11
C GLY A 177 3.93 0.20 9.50
N GLY A 178 4.93 -0.53 8.98
CA GLY A 178 6.36 -0.27 9.24
C GLY A 178 6.95 0.76 8.28
N ASP A 179 7.85 1.62 8.77
CA ASP A 179 8.39 2.73 7.98
C ASP A 179 9.47 2.28 6.99
N ARG A 180 9.52 2.94 5.82
CA ARG A 180 10.44 2.63 4.70
C ARG A 180 10.18 1.22 4.12
N SER A 181 8.92 0.94 3.83
CA SER A 181 8.51 -0.29 3.13
C SER A 181 8.41 -0.06 1.63
N ALA A 182 8.87 -1.01 0.81
CA ALA A 182 8.77 -0.95 -0.65
C ALA A 182 8.17 -2.23 -1.25
N PHE A 183 7.36 -2.08 -2.29
CA PHE A 183 6.71 -3.18 -3.00
C PHE A 183 6.94 -3.01 -4.50
N HIS A 184 7.53 -4.01 -5.16
CA HIS A 184 7.86 -3.96 -6.58
C HIS A 184 7.26 -5.14 -7.35
N GLY A 185 6.41 -4.89 -8.34
CA GLY A 185 5.79 -5.97 -9.13
C GLY A 185 4.88 -6.87 -8.30
N CYS A 186 4.45 -6.42 -7.12
CA CYS A 186 3.55 -7.15 -6.24
C CYS A 186 2.10 -7.00 -6.72
N ALA A 187 1.24 -7.93 -6.28
CA ALA A 187 -0.18 -7.84 -6.53
C ALA A 187 -0.99 -7.95 -5.24
N PHE A 188 -2.09 -7.20 -5.14
CA PHE A 188 -2.97 -7.17 -3.99
C PHE A 188 -4.39 -7.43 -4.47
N TYR A 189 -5.01 -8.49 -3.98
CA TYR A 189 -6.34 -8.90 -4.39
C TYR A 189 -7.29 -8.90 -3.20
N GLY A 190 -8.40 -8.17 -3.35
CA GLY A 190 -9.49 -8.16 -2.39
C GLY A 190 -10.72 -7.49 -3.01
N PHE A 191 -11.60 -6.97 -2.15
CA PHE A 191 -12.74 -6.17 -2.60
C PHE A 191 -12.91 -4.92 -1.74
N GLN A 192 -13.50 -5.06 -0.54
CA GLN A 192 -13.53 -3.99 0.44
C GLN A 192 -12.25 -4.04 1.30
N ASP A 193 -11.61 -2.89 1.48
CA ASP A 193 -10.43 -2.71 2.35
C ASP A 193 -9.22 -3.56 1.94
N THR A 194 -8.94 -3.70 0.63
CA THR A 194 -7.89 -4.61 0.11
C THR A 194 -6.49 -4.31 0.66
N LEU A 195 -6.05 -3.04 0.59
CA LEU A 195 -4.72 -2.61 1.03
C LEU A 195 -4.87 -1.55 2.13
N CYS A 196 -4.57 -1.95 3.37
CA CYS A 196 -4.45 -1.06 4.50
C CYS A 196 -3.04 -0.46 4.53
N ASP A 197 -2.87 0.69 3.90
CA ASP A 197 -1.69 1.54 3.99
C ASP A 197 -1.73 2.35 5.31
N LEU A 198 -1.51 1.63 6.41
CA LEU A 198 -1.82 2.07 7.76
C LEU A 198 -0.99 3.29 8.17
N ALA A 199 0.34 3.20 8.16
CA ALA A 199 1.23 4.24 8.64
C ALA A 199 2.67 4.03 8.15
N GLY A 200 3.45 5.11 8.08
CA GLY A 200 4.84 5.07 7.61
C GLY A 200 5.01 5.62 6.19
N ARG A 201 6.25 5.57 5.69
CA ARG A 201 6.59 5.97 4.32
C ARG A 201 6.72 4.74 3.44
N HIS A 202 5.89 4.65 2.41
CA HIS A 202 5.87 3.49 1.53
C HIS A 202 6.04 3.85 0.06
N TYR A 203 6.59 2.91 -0.70
CA TYR A 203 6.75 3.02 -2.14
C TYR A 203 6.24 1.76 -2.83
N PHE A 204 5.19 1.90 -3.63
CA PHE A 204 4.63 0.84 -4.45
C PHE A 204 4.97 1.14 -5.90
N ARG A 205 5.63 0.21 -6.58
CA ARG A 205 6.06 0.40 -7.96
C ARG A 205 5.66 -0.78 -8.83
N ASP A 206 5.04 -0.47 -9.97
CA ASP A 206 4.63 -1.46 -10.96
C ASP A 206 3.75 -2.57 -10.33
N CYS A 207 2.96 -2.19 -9.30
CA CYS A 207 2.09 -3.10 -8.57
C CYS A 207 0.69 -3.16 -9.17
N PHE A 208 0.01 -4.28 -8.97
CA PHE A 208 -1.39 -4.46 -9.30
C PHE A 208 -2.24 -4.45 -8.02
N ILE A 209 -3.27 -3.61 -7.94
CA ILE A 209 -4.18 -3.54 -6.79
C ILE A 209 -5.60 -3.68 -7.30
N LYS A 210 -6.32 -4.71 -6.82
CA LYS A 210 -7.69 -4.99 -7.21
C LYS A 210 -8.65 -4.85 -6.03
N GLY A 211 -9.75 -4.12 -6.22
CA GLY A 211 -10.81 -4.03 -5.22
C GLY A 211 -12.05 -3.29 -5.69
N GLY A 212 -12.96 -2.97 -4.77
CA GLY A 212 -14.23 -2.32 -5.07
C GLY A 212 -14.61 -1.19 -4.13
N ALA A 213 -14.41 -1.35 -2.82
CA ALA A 213 -14.74 -0.32 -1.83
C ALA A 213 -13.52 -0.01 -0.98
N ASP A 214 -13.17 1.27 -0.87
CA ASP A 214 -12.04 1.77 -0.07
C ASP A 214 -10.76 0.92 -0.20
N PHE A 215 -10.48 0.42 -1.40
CA PHE A 215 -9.54 -0.69 -1.53
C PHE A 215 -8.08 -0.30 -1.33
N ILE A 216 -7.78 0.99 -1.22
CA ILE A 216 -6.54 1.55 -0.65
C ILE A 216 -6.92 2.55 0.43
N PHE A 217 -6.64 2.25 1.69
CA PHE A 217 -7.09 3.06 2.82
C PHE A 217 -6.05 3.13 3.93
N GLY A 218 -6.22 4.06 4.86
CA GLY A 218 -5.28 4.29 5.97
C GLY A 218 -4.63 5.68 5.93
N TYR A 219 -3.60 5.89 6.74
CA TYR A 219 -2.95 7.20 6.90
C TYR A 219 -1.72 7.42 6.01
N GLY A 220 -1.09 6.35 5.51
CA GLY A 220 0.24 6.30 4.87
C GLY A 220 0.76 7.56 4.15
N GLN A 221 2.08 7.74 4.19
CA GLN A 221 2.80 8.72 3.38
C GLN A 221 3.43 8.01 2.18
N SER A 222 2.67 7.85 1.11
CA SER A 222 2.98 6.82 0.12
C SER A 222 2.95 7.31 -1.31
N ILE A 223 3.83 6.72 -2.13
CA ILE A 223 3.83 6.90 -3.58
C ILE A 223 3.52 5.55 -4.24
N TYR A 224 2.57 5.56 -5.16
CA TYR A 224 2.19 4.48 -6.06
C TYR A 224 2.61 4.87 -7.48
N GLU A 225 3.71 4.32 -7.97
CA GLU A 225 4.29 4.67 -9.27
C GLU A 225 4.10 3.55 -10.30
N GLY A 226 3.45 3.87 -11.42
CA GLY A 226 3.22 2.88 -12.49
C GLY A 226 2.26 1.76 -12.12
N CYS A 227 1.51 1.89 -11.02
CA CYS A 227 0.59 0.85 -10.56
C CYS A 227 -0.66 0.75 -11.43
N THR A 228 -1.22 -0.46 -11.54
CA THR A 228 -2.56 -0.68 -12.08
C THR A 228 -3.55 -0.83 -10.94
N LEU A 229 -4.58 0.02 -10.92
CA LEU A 229 -5.69 -0.03 -9.98
C LEU A 229 -6.90 -0.61 -10.72
N GLU A 230 -7.28 -1.84 -10.40
CA GLU A 230 -8.36 -2.57 -11.06
C GLU A 230 -9.63 -2.59 -10.21
N SER A 231 -10.69 -1.98 -10.72
CA SER A 231 -12.01 -2.09 -10.12
C SER A 231 -12.66 -3.44 -10.40
N ASP A 232 -13.19 -4.06 -9.35
CA ASP A 232 -14.00 -5.28 -9.40
C ASP A 232 -15.46 -5.03 -8.97
N VAL A 233 -15.92 -3.78 -9.04
CA VAL A 233 -17.30 -3.41 -8.69
C VAL A 233 -18.25 -4.09 -9.69
N PRO A 234 -19.19 -4.94 -9.23
CA PRO A 234 -20.10 -5.60 -10.14
C PRO A 234 -20.95 -4.59 -10.93
N SER A 235 -21.17 -4.84 -12.22
CA SER A 235 -21.98 -3.94 -13.05
C SER A 235 -23.41 -3.72 -12.55
N TRP A 236 -23.94 -4.68 -11.79
CA TRP A 236 -25.27 -4.63 -11.20
C TRP A 236 -25.38 -3.77 -9.93
N TYR A 237 -24.26 -3.31 -9.33
CA TYR A 237 -24.26 -2.35 -8.20
C TYR A 237 -24.97 -1.02 -8.53
N GLY A 238 -25.27 -0.78 -9.81
CA GLY A 238 -26.20 0.25 -10.24
C GLY A 238 -25.66 1.65 -10.03
N ARG A 239 -26.34 2.44 -9.17
CA ARG A 239 -26.03 3.86 -8.99
C ARG A 239 -24.89 4.14 -8.02
N GLN A 240 -24.59 3.24 -7.08
CA GLN A 240 -23.55 3.46 -6.08
C GLN A 240 -22.19 3.10 -6.67
N PRO A 241 -21.26 4.05 -6.79
CA PRO A 241 -19.88 3.74 -7.17
C PRO A 241 -19.15 3.07 -6.01
N GLY A 242 -18.11 2.32 -6.32
CA GLY A 242 -17.06 1.99 -5.36
C GLY A 242 -16.07 3.14 -5.16
N TRP A 243 -15.01 2.92 -4.38
CA TRP A 243 -13.97 3.93 -4.11
C TRP A 243 -12.56 3.33 -4.18
N VAL A 244 -11.66 4.00 -4.90
CA VAL A 244 -10.24 3.62 -4.91
C VAL A 244 -9.62 3.89 -3.55
N THR A 245 -9.85 5.08 -2.99
CA THR A 245 -9.15 5.52 -1.78
C THR A 245 -10.06 5.97 -0.65
N ALA A 246 -9.62 5.70 0.58
CA ALA A 246 -10.16 6.28 1.81
C ALA A 246 -9.02 6.73 2.74
N HIS A 247 -8.51 7.94 2.52
CA HIS A 247 -7.35 8.44 3.26
C HIS A 247 -7.72 9.04 4.62
N ALA A 248 -6.95 8.68 5.65
CA ALA A 248 -7.31 8.87 7.05
C ALA A 248 -6.57 10.04 7.73
N ARG A 249 -5.99 10.99 6.98
CA ARG A 249 -5.25 12.10 7.59
C ARG A 249 -6.16 13.01 8.43
N LEU A 250 -5.80 13.14 9.72
CA LEU A 250 -6.63 13.81 10.74
C LEU A 250 -6.25 15.27 11.01
N HIS A 251 -5.03 15.71 10.69
CA HIS A 251 -4.56 17.07 10.98
C HIS A 251 -3.91 17.75 9.76
N ALA A 252 -4.12 19.06 9.63
CA ALA A 252 -3.58 19.88 8.54
C ALA A 252 -2.06 19.86 8.43
N GLY A 253 -1.34 19.72 9.54
CA GLY A 253 0.13 19.73 9.57
C GLY A 253 0.79 18.35 9.41
N SER A 254 0.02 17.27 9.38
CA SER A 254 0.57 15.90 9.31
C SER A 254 1.10 15.58 7.90
N PRO A 255 2.19 14.82 7.75
CA PRO A 255 2.81 14.58 6.44
C PRO A 255 2.08 13.54 5.55
N GLY A 256 1.08 12.83 6.08
CA GLY A 256 0.38 11.75 5.37
C GLY A 256 -0.28 12.18 4.06
N GLY A 257 -0.33 11.25 3.11
CA GLY A 257 -0.93 11.47 1.79
C GLY A 257 -0.60 10.33 0.83
N LEU A 258 -1.51 10.06 -0.09
CA LEU A 258 -1.33 9.04 -1.13
C LEU A 258 -1.11 9.72 -2.48
N VAL A 259 0.01 9.45 -3.14
CA VAL A 259 0.33 10.00 -4.45
C VAL A 259 0.41 8.87 -5.48
N PHE A 260 -0.49 8.89 -6.45
CA PHE A 260 -0.50 7.99 -7.60
C PHE A 260 0.13 8.71 -8.79
N LYS A 261 1.24 8.17 -9.30
CA LYS A 261 2.05 8.76 -10.37
C LYS A 261 2.19 7.77 -11.53
N GLY A 262 1.68 8.12 -12.70
CA GLY A 262 1.64 7.18 -13.82
C GLY A 262 0.68 6.03 -13.57
N GLY A 263 0.73 5.02 -14.44
CA GLY A 263 -0.13 3.82 -14.31
C GLY A 263 -1.55 4.06 -14.79
N GLU A 264 -2.49 3.24 -14.30
CA GLU A 264 -3.85 3.20 -14.83
C GLU A 264 -4.90 2.84 -13.77
N VAL A 265 -6.09 3.44 -13.88
CA VAL A 265 -7.34 3.01 -13.24
C VAL A 265 -8.24 2.41 -14.33
N ARG A 266 -8.57 1.13 -14.19
CA ARG A 266 -9.42 0.37 -15.12
C ARG A 266 -10.28 -0.63 -14.38
N GLY A 267 -11.04 -1.46 -15.10
CA GLY A 267 -11.76 -2.59 -14.51
C GLY A 267 -13.23 -2.61 -14.89
N SER A 268 -14.10 -2.92 -13.94
CA SER A 268 -15.55 -3.00 -14.14
C SER A 268 -16.33 -2.07 -13.20
N GLY A 269 -17.61 -1.87 -13.50
CA GLY A 269 -18.51 -1.08 -12.67
C GLY A 269 -18.24 0.42 -12.71
N ARG A 270 -18.56 1.09 -11.60
CA ARG A 270 -18.45 2.55 -11.44
C ARG A 270 -17.64 2.83 -10.18
N LEU A 271 -16.74 3.80 -10.26
CA LEU A 271 -15.74 4.04 -9.23
C LEU A 271 -15.48 5.54 -9.05
N CYS A 272 -15.40 5.99 -7.80
CA CYS A 272 -14.82 7.26 -7.42
C CYS A 272 -13.32 7.06 -7.11
N LEU A 273 -12.50 8.07 -7.39
CA LEU A 273 -11.09 8.13 -7.00
C LEU A 273 -10.89 8.08 -5.48
N GLY A 274 -11.90 8.48 -4.71
CA GLY A 274 -11.92 8.24 -3.28
C GLY A 274 -13.01 8.99 -2.54
N ARG A 275 -13.00 8.77 -1.23
CA ARG A 275 -13.79 9.49 -0.23
C ARG A 275 -12.94 9.83 1.00
N ALA A 276 -13.27 10.94 1.64
CA ALA A 276 -12.42 11.51 2.69
C ALA A 276 -12.74 10.93 4.08
N TRP A 277 -12.17 9.77 4.42
CA TRP A 277 -12.38 9.14 5.74
C TRP A 277 -12.11 10.10 6.91
N ASN A 278 -11.08 10.95 6.81
CA ASN A 278 -10.87 12.06 7.75
C ASN A 278 -10.79 13.42 7.06
N GLN A 279 -11.04 14.48 7.84
CA GLN A 279 -11.16 15.88 7.41
C GLN A 279 -9.96 16.46 6.62
N TYR A 280 -8.77 15.87 6.70
CA TYR A 280 -7.58 16.31 5.95
C TYR A 280 -7.05 15.23 5.00
N ALA A 281 -7.92 14.30 4.57
CA ALA A 281 -7.61 13.32 3.54
C ALA A 281 -6.88 13.98 2.35
N THR A 282 -5.73 13.43 1.98
CA THR A 282 -4.88 13.98 0.93
C THR A 282 -4.51 12.89 -0.06
N VAL A 283 -5.07 12.99 -1.27
CA VAL A 283 -4.82 12.04 -2.35
C VAL A 283 -4.56 12.80 -3.65
N VAL A 284 -3.54 12.39 -4.40
CA VAL A 284 -3.15 13.01 -5.67
C VAL A 284 -3.02 11.94 -6.75
N PHE A 285 -3.68 12.16 -7.89
CA PHE A 285 -3.46 11.39 -9.12
C PHE A 285 -2.75 12.28 -10.14
N TYR A 286 -1.58 11.85 -10.62
CA TYR A 286 -0.72 12.60 -11.53
C TYR A 286 -0.28 11.72 -12.70
N HIS A 287 -0.65 12.09 -13.94
CA HIS A 287 -0.42 11.29 -15.16
C HIS A 287 -0.93 9.84 -15.10
N VAL A 288 -2.04 9.60 -14.40
CA VAL A 288 -2.68 8.28 -14.35
C VAL A 288 -3.69 8.17 -15.49
N ASN A 289 -3.62 7.11 -16.28
CA ASN A 289 -4.66 6.82 -17.28
C ASN A 289 -5.94 6.36 -16.56
N MET A 290 -7.12 6.81 -16.99
CA MET A 290 -8.38 6.42 -16.35
C MET A 290 -9.38 6.03 -17.42
N THR A 291 -9.88 4.79 -17.35
CA THR A 291 -10.97 4.36 -18.23
C THR A 291 -12.32 4.90 -17.74
N ASP A 292 -13.38 4.59 -18.47
CA ASP A 292 -14.77 5.00 -18.19
C ASP A 292 -15.37 4.43 -16.89
N VAL A 293 -14.62 3.61 -16.15
CA VAL A 293 -15.00 3.17 -14.79
C VAL A 293 -15.00 4.32 -13.81
N VAL A 294 -14.16 5.35 -14.02
CA VAL A 294 -14.10 6.53 -13.15
C VAL A 294 -15.27 7.45 -13.47
N VAL A 295 -16.14 7.66 -12.49
CA VAL A 295 -17.33 8.50 -12.69
C VAL A 295 -16.94 9.98 -12.82
N PRO A 296 -17.68 10.81 -13.61
CA PRO A 296 -17.32 12.21 -13.83
C PRO A 296 -17.22 13.09 -12.57
N GLN A 297 -17.91 12.69 -11.50
CA GLN A 297 -17.87 13.34 -10.19
C GLN A 297 -16.46 13.24 -9.56
N GLY A 298 -15.71 12.18 -9.86
CA GLY A 298 -14.35 11.93 -9.39
C GLY A 298 -14.27 11.54 -7.92
N TRP A 299 -14.87 12.32 -7.01
CA TRP A 299 -14.74 12.17 -5.56
C TRP A 299 -16.10 12.18 -4.88
N GLU A 300 -16.17 11.56 -3.70
CA GLU A 300 -17.37 11.54 -2.88
C GLU A 300 -17.07 12.03 -1.44
N ALA A 301 -18.04 12.73 -0.86
CA ALA A 301 -17.95 13.13 0.54
C ALA A 301 -18.11 11.92 1.46
N TRP A 302 -17.41 11.91 2.58
CA TRP A 302 -17.64 10.89 3.60
C TRP A 302 -19.01 11.11 4.26
N ASN A 303 -19.81 10.05 4.34
CA ASN A 303 -21.09 10.08 5.03
C ASN A 303 -21.04 9.18 6.26
N ALA A 304 -20.74 9.77 7.43
CA ALA A 304 -20.65 9.04 8.69
C ALA A 304 -21.96 8.32 9.10
N ALA A 305 -23.09 8.65 8.48
CA ALA A 305 -24.36 7.95 8.71
C ALA A 305 -24.48 6.61 7.96
N GLN A 306 -23.54 6.29 7.06
CA GLN A 306 -23.51 5.05 6.27
C GLN A 306 -22.44 4.06 6.74
N ASP A 307 -21.72 4.38 7.81
CA ASP A 307 -20.81 3.44 8.49
C ASP A 307 -21.68 2.45 9.28
N VAL A 308 -22.12 1.38 8.61
CA VAL A 308 -22.73 0.18 9.23
C VAL A 308 -21.66 -0.70 9.83
#